data_AF-A0A3E3DW59-F1
#
_entry.id   AF-A0A3E3DW59-F1
#
_cell.length_a   1.000
_cell.length_b   1.000
_cell.length_c   1.000
_cell.angle_alpha   90.00
_cell.angle_beta   90.00
_cell.angle_gamma   90.00
#
_symmetry.space_group_name_H-M   'P 1'
#
loop_
_entity.id
_entity.type
_entity.pdbx_description
1 polymer ?
#
loop_
_entity_poly.entity_id
_entity_poly.type
_entity_poly.pdbx_seq_one_letter_code
_entity_poly.pdbx_strand_id
1 'polypeptide(L)'
;MNKLFVDMTGMNGGFGIAADDDTQVLMSGVIIEPLPKEERDENKKEYIRYKDKYDIHFIFNDDIPSIDFFTIPEFYLIAVDSDGGYIGGIGLDFELWSRNPIYYISKELKCYLINKSSERFMKSPKDWKSSLTPYDKITIYKSKADVEKYVDFLDINDELGDLPSAKELFPEDVIF
;
A
#
# COMPACT_ATOMS: atom_id res chain seq x y z
N MET A 1 -12.64 20.31 13.70
CA MET A 1 -11.80 19.69 12.67
C MET A 1 -12.61 18.56 12.08
N ASN A 2 -13.12 18.75 10.87
CA ASN A 2 -13.89 17.76 10.13
C ASN A 2 -12.92 16.69 9.62
N LYS A 3 -13.40 15.46 9.44
CA LYS A 3 -12.60 14.36 8.88
C LYS A 3 -13.23 13.93 7.56
N LEU A 4 -12.42 13.92 6.51
CA LEU A 4 -12.78 13.35 5.23
C LEU A 4 -12.00 12.05 5.07
N PHE A 5 -12.70 10.92 5.08
CA PHE A 5 -12.08 9.62 4.80
C PHE A 5 -12.15 9.35 3.31
N VAL A 6 -11.01 9.02 2.72
CA VAL A 6 -10.89 8.77 1.28
C VAL A 6 -10.49 7.33 1.09
N ASP A 7 -11.34 6.55 0.42
CA ASP A 7 -11.01 5.18 0.09
C ASP A 7 -10.08 5.14 -1.13
N MET A 8 -8.90 4.56 -0.92
CA MET A 8 -7.84 4.39 -1.90
C MET A 8 -7.75 2.99 -2.47
N THR A 9 -8.66 2.11 -2.07
CA THR A 9 -8.63 0.71 -2.46
C THR A 9 -8.71 0.58 -3.97
N GLY A 10 -7.73 -0.10 -4.57
CA GLY A 10 -7.67 -0.34 -6.01
C GLY A 10 -7.34 0.89 -6.87
N MET A 11 -6.95 2.01 -6.25
CA MET A 11 -6.58 3.22 -6.98
C MET A 11 -5.35 2.98 -7.87
N ASN A 12 -5.36 3.55 -9.08
CA ASN A 12 -4.23 3.53 -10.02
C ASN A 12 -3.91 4.96 -10.49
N GLY A 13 -2.63 5.35 -10.46
CA GLY A 13 -2.17 6.69 -10.84
C GLY A 13 -2.02 7.65 -9.64
N GLY A 14 -2.16 8.95 -9.89
CA GLY A 14 -2.09 9.98 -8.86
C GLY A 14 -3.24 10.97 -8.95
N PHE A 15 -3.66 11.53 -7.82
CA PHE A 15 -4.59 12.65 -7.75
C PHE A 15 -4.14 13.64 -6.67
N GLY A 16 -4.77 14.82 -6.65
CA GLY A 16 -4.65 15.79 -5.56
C GLY A 16 -6.00 16.02 -4.91
N ILE A 17 -6.02 16.17 -3.58
CA ILE A 17 -7.20 16.62 -2.83
C ILE A 17 -6.92 18.01 -2.29
N ALA A 18 -7.79 18.96 -2.62
CA ALA A 18 -7.86 20.24 -1.97
C ALA A 18 -9.01 20.21 -0.96
N ALA A 19 -8.72 20.52 0.30
CA ALA A 19 -9.70 20.59 1.38
C ALA A 19 -9.56 21.90 2.15
N ASP A 20 -10.63 22.31 2.82
CA ASP A 20 -10.61 23.50 3.68
C ASP A 20 -9.66 23.31 4.87
N ASP A 21 -9.13 24.41 5.41
CA ASP A 21 -8.15 24.42 6.51
C ASP A 21 -8.62 23.67 7.77
N ASP A 22 -9.93 23.51 7.97
CA ASP A 22 -10.53 22.82 9.12
C ASP A 22 -10.85 21.34 8.84
N THR A 23 -10.46 20.81 7.68
CA THR A 23 -10.70 19.44 7.24
C THR A 23 -9.41 18.62 7.24
N GLN A 24 -9.40 17.56 8.04
CA GLN A 24 -8.36 16.54 8.03
C GLN A 24 -8.72 15.45 7.02
N VAL A 25 -7.93 15.35 5.95
CA VAL A 25 -8.04 14.27 4.97
C VAL A 25 -7.33 13.03 5.51
N LEU A 26 -8.03 11.91 5.55
CA LEU A 26 -7.55 10.61 6.01
C LEU A 26 -7.69 9.59 4.89
N MET A 27 -6.59 9.39 4.19
CA MET A 27 -6.44 8.34 3.19
C MET A 27 -6.55 6.98 3.87
N SER A 28 -7.29 6.06 3.24
CA SER A 28 -7.74 4.81 3.85
C SER A 28 -7.78 3.68 2.83
N GLY A 29 -7.74 2.44 3.29
CA GLY A 29 -7.79 1.26 2.44
C GLY A 29 -6.42 0.70 2.08
N VAL A 30 -6.41 -0.32 1.23
CA VAL A 30 -5.18 -1.02 0.83
C VAL A 30 -4.88 -0.72 -0.63
N ILE A 31 -3.70 -0.16 -0.88
CA ILE A 31 -3.18 0.09 -2.23
C ILE A 31 -2.21 -1.04 -2.54
N ILE A 32 -2.46 -1.79 -3.61
CA ILE A 32 -1.53 -2.85 -4.05
C ILE A 32 -0.59 -2.23 -5.06
N GLU A 33 0.72 -2.33 -4.81
CA GLU A 33 1.80 -1.85 -5.68
C GLU A 33 2.51 -3.04 -6.33
N PRO A 34 1.90 -3.66 -7.37
CA PRO A 34 2.47 -4.81 -8.03
C PRO A 34 3.66 -4.42 -8.91
N LEU A 35 4.65 -5.32 -8.97
CA LEU A 35 5.76 -5.20 -9.91
C LEU A 35 5.38 -5.76 -11.30
N PRO A 36 5.96 -5.25 -12.40
CA PRO A 36 5.82 -5.86 -13.72
C PRO A 36 6.31 -7.32 -13.73
N LYS A 37 5.57 -8.20 -14.41
CA LYS A 37 5.99 -9.61 -14.57
C LYS A 37 7.32 -9.73 -15.31
N GLU A 38 7.63 -8.78 -16.19
CA GLU A 38 8.89 -8.70 -16.92
C GLU A 38 10.06 -8.49 -15.95
N GLU A 39 9.87 -7.68 -14.92
CA GLU A 39 10.88 -7.46 -13.87
C GLU A 39 11.18 -8.76 -13.12
N ARG A 40 10.13 -9.58 -12.86
CA ARG A 40 10.28 -10.92 -12.28
C ARG A 40 11.19 -11.80 -13.11
N ASP A 41 11.02 -11.79 -14.43
CA ASP A 41 11.76 -12.67 -15.34
C ASP A 41 13.21 -12.21 -15.50
N GLU A 42 13.44 -10.90 -15.60
CA GLU A 42 14.77 -10.28 -15.66
C GLU A 42 15.58 -10.50 -14.37
N ASN A 43 14.94 -10.33 -13.21
CA ASN A 43 15.58 -10.40 -11.89
C ASN A 43 15.25 -11.69 -11.13
N LYS A 44 14.85 -12.74 -11.84
CA LYS A 44 14.32 -14.00 -11.28
C LYS A 44 15.12 -14.58 -10.13
N LYS A 45 16.46 -14.57 -10.23
CA LYS A 45 17.34 -15.10 -9.17
C LYS A 45 17.19 -14.35 -7.85
N GLU A 46 17.03 -13.03 -7.91
CA GLU A 46 16.93 -12.21 -6.70
C GLU A 46 15.55 -12.36 -6.04
N TYR A 47 14.46 -12.38 -6.81
CA TYR A 47 13.13 -12.65 -6.23
C TYR A 47 12.98 -14.06 -5.67
N ILE A 48 13.55 -15.07 -6.35
CA ILE A 48 13.63 -16.44 -5.79
C ILE A 48 14.42 -16.43 -4.48
N ARG A 49 15.53 -15.67 -4.42
CA ARG A 49 16.30 -15.53 -3.18
C ARG A 49 15.47 -14.88 -2.07
N TYR A 50 14.71 -13.82 -2.34
CA TYR A 50 13.84 -13.20 -1.35
C TYR A 50 12.79 -14.17 -0.80
N LYS A 51 12.15 -14.91 -1.69
CA LYS A 51 11.19 -15.96 -1.35
C LYS A 51 11.84 -17.07 -0.52
N ASP A 52 12.89 -17.70 -1.01
CA ASP A 52 13.47 -18.90 -0.40
C ASP A 52 14.21 -18.62 0.90
N LYS A 53 14.85 -17.45 1.03
CA LYS A 53 15.67 -17.13 2.22
C LYS A 53 14.94 -16.31 3.26
N TYR A 54 14.00 -15.47 2.84
CA TYR A 54 13.38 -14.48 3.73
C TYR A 54 11.86 -14.61 3.80
N ASP A 55 11.26 -15.52 3.03
CA ASP A 55 9.80 -15.70 2.94
C ASP A 55 9.08 -14.40 2.52
N ILE A 56 9.71 -13.65 1.60
CA ILE A 56 9.15 -12.41 1.04
C ILE A 56 8.78 -12.69 -0.42
N HIS A 57 7.48 -12.72 -0.70
CA HIS A 57 6.91 -13.01 -2.01
C HIS A 57 6.36 -11.71 -2.58
N PHE A 58 7.13 -11.08 -3.47
CA PHE A 58 6.69 -9.86 -4.16
C PHE A 58 5.45 -10.12 -4.98
N ILE A 59 4.53 -9.14 -4.99
CA ILE A 59 3.33 -9.17 -5.78
C ILE A 59 3.66 -8.69 -7.19
N PHE A 60 3.14 -9.39 -8.20
CA PHE A 60 3.34 -9.05 -9.59
C PHE A 60 1.99 -8.85 -10.29
N ASN A 61 1.98 -8.10 -11.39
CA ASN A 61 0.76 -7.77 -12.15
C ASN A 61 -0.07 -8.98 -12.60
N ASP A 62 0.53 -10.17 -12.71
CA ASP A 62 -0.13 -11.41 -13.11
C ASP A 62 -0.61 -12.28 -11.93
N ASP A 63 -0.38 -11.86 -10.69
CA ASP A 63 -0.70 -12.61 -9.46
C ASP A 63 -1.04 -11.65 -8.29
N ILE A 64 -2.18 -10.97 -8.41
CA ILE A 64 -2.68 -10.00 -7.42
C ILE A 64 -3.49 -10.73 -6.34
N PRO A 65 -3.13 -10.61 -5.05
CA PRO A 65 -3.88 -11.25 -3.97
C PRO A 65 -5.24 -10.57 -3.73
N SER A 66 -6.23 -11.36 -3.30
CA SER A 66 -7.48 -10.81 -2.76
C SER A 66 -7.24 -10.29 -1.34
N ILE A 67 -7.72 -9.09 -1.05
CA ILE A 67 -7.57 -8.44 0.26
C ILE A 67 -8.92 -8.38 0.95
N ASP A 68 -8.97 -8.89 2.18
CA ASP A 68 -10.17 -9.00 3.01
C ASP A 68 -10.09 -8.16 4.29
N PHE A 69 -9.26 -7.11 4.29
CA PHE A 69 -9.17 -6.15 5.38
C PHE A 69 -9.12 -4.71 4.84
N PHE A 70 -9.35 -3.75 5.74
CA PHE A 70 -9.33 -2.33 5.43
C PHE A 70 -8.51 -1.59 6.48
N THR A 71 -7.78 -0.53 6.10
CA THR A 71 -6.88 0.17 7.02
C THR A 71 -7.12 1.67 7.07
N ILE A 72 -6.82 2.27 8.23
CA ILE A 72 -6.72 3.72 8.41
C ILE A 72 -5.46 4.02 9.26
N PRO A 73 -4.45 4.75 8.74
CA PRO A 73 -4.36 5.25 7.37
C PRO A 73 -4.18 4.10 6.34
N GLU A 74 -4.04 4.46 5.07
CA GLU A 74 -3.81 3.55 3.96
C GLU A 74 -2.53 2.71 4.12
N PHE A 75 -2.58 1.50 3.59
CA PHE A 75 -1.47 0.55 3.57
C PHE A 75 -1.05 0.25 2.13
N TYR A 76 0.21 0.51 1.81
CA TYR A 76 0.81 0.17 0.52
C TYR A 76 1.35 -1.25 0.59
N LEU A 77 0.71 -2.19 -0.11
CA LEU A 77 1.05 -3.60 -0.13
C LEU A 77 1.97 -3.92 -1.32
N ILE A 78 3.17 -4.45 -1.03
CA ILE A 78 4.18 -4.81 -2.06
C ILE A 78 4.51 -6.30 -2.10
N ALA A 79 4.33 -7.00 -0.98
CA ALA A 79 4.71 -8.40 -0.85
C ALA A 79 3.87 -9.10 0.21
N VAL A 80 3.80 -10.43 0.12
CA VAL A 80 3.18 -11.29 1.13
C VAL A 80 4.22 -12.29 1.65
N ASP A 81 3.90 -12.94 2.76
CA ASP A 81 4.64 -14.11 3.24
C ASP A 81 3.82 -15.39 3.10
N SER A 82 4.44 -16.55 3.33
CA SER A 82 3.75 -17.85 3.24
C SER A 82 2.77 -18.13 4.39
N ASP A 83 2.79 -17.31 5.45
CA ASP A 83 1.94 -17.44 6.64
C ASP A 83 0.63 -16.64 6.50
N GLY A 84 0.42 -15.93 5.39
CA GLY A 84 -0.75 -15.07 5.14
C GLY A 84 -0.59 -13.66 5.71
N GLY A 85 0.64 -13.20 5.92
CA GLY A 85 0.95 -11.83 6.29
C GLY A 85 1.32 -10.96 5.08
N TYR A 86 1.27 -9.66 5.31
CA TYR A 86 1.37 -8.60 4.30
C TYR A 86 2.52 -7.67 4.64
N ILE A 87 3.32 -7.28 3.66
CA ILE A 87 4.52 -6.45 3.83
C ILE A 87 4.37 -5.19 2.98
N GLY A 88 4.70 -4.03 3.58
CA GLY A 88 4.75 -2.78 2.84
C GLY A 88 4.74 -1.52 3.69
N GLY A 89 4.13 -0.45 3.18
CA GLY A 89 4.19 0.91 3.72
C GLY A 89 2.91 1.35 4.41
N ILE A 90 3.01 2.41 5.21
CA ILE A 90 1.86 3.07 5.84
C ILE A 90 1.90 4.56 5.51
N GLY A 91 0.75 5.08 5.07
CA GLY A 91 0.56 6.49 4.76
C GLY A 91 1.17 6.94 3.42
N LEU A 92 0.81 8.17 3.06
CA LEU A 92 1.19 8.83 1.81
C LEU A 92 2.71 8.79 1.58
N ASP A 93 3.09 8.64 0.30
CA ASP A 93 4.46 8.67 -0.20
C ASP A 93 5.34 7.47 0.21
N PHE A 94 4.75 6.28 0.38
CA PHE A 94 5.57 5.08 0.52
C PHE A 94 6.27 4.77 -0.79
N GLU A 95 7.60 4.80 -0.76
CA GLU A 95 8.45 4.31 -1.83
C GLU A 95 9.28 3.13 -1.35
N LEU A 96 9.29 2.04 -2.12
CA LEU A 96 10.23 0.95 -1.89
C LEU A 96 11.65 1.42 -2.24
N TRP A 97 12.67 0.90 -1.55
CA TRP A 97 14.08 1.32 -1.74
C TRP A 97 14.43 2.74 -1.31
N SER A 98 13.63 3.34 -0.43
CA SER A 98 13.84 4.67 0.09
C SER A 98 14.13 4.68 1.61
N ARG A 99 14.06 5.86 2.22
CA ARG A 99 14.13 6.05 3.67
C ARG A 99 12.77 5.86 4.36
N ASN A 100 11.69 5.55 3.63
CA ASN A 100 10.40 5.26 4.23
C ASN A 100 10.49 4.00 5.11
N PRO A 101 9.80 3.94 6.27
CA PRO A 101 9.70 2.73 7.05
C PRO A 101 8.94 1.63 6.32
N ILE A 102 9.22 0.38 6.69
CA ILE A 102 8.52 -0.81 6.17
C ILE A 102 7.93 -1.63 7.31
N TYR A 103 6.73 -2.13 7.07
CA TYR A 103 5.82 -2.68 8.04
C TYR A 103 5.34 -4.08 7.61
N TYR A 104 4.83 -4.82 8.60
CA TYR A 104 4.23 -6.13 8.44
C TYR A 104 2.86 -6.14 9.11
N ILE A 105 1.83 -6.61 8.40
CA ILE A 105 0.54 -6.95 8.97
C ILE A 105 0.45 -8.49 9.00
N SER A 106 0.31 -9.08 10.20
CA SER A 106 0.16 -10.53 10.32
C SER A 106 -1.24 -11.00 9.90
N LYS A 107 -1.41 -12.31 9.69
CA LYS A 107 -2.71 -12.94 9.44
C LYS A 107 -3.77 -12.65 10.51
N GLU A 108 -3.35 -12.35 11.74
CA GLU A 108 -4.25 -11.92 12.84
C GLU A 108 -4.54 -10.41 12.83
N LEU A 109 -4.19 -9.71 11.75
CA LEU A 109 -4.38 -8.27 11.57
C LEU A 109 -3.68 -7.43 12.64
N LYS A 110 -2.46 -7.84 13.01
CA LYS A 110 -1.57 -7.07 13.90
C LYS A 110 -0.47 -6.42 13.08
N CYS A 111 -0.24 -5.13 13.29
CA CYS A 111 0.80 -4.39 12.60
C CYS A 111 2.11 -4.34 13.40
N TYR A 112 3.22 -4.43 12.68
CA TYR A 112 4.57 -4.37 13.21
C TYR A 112 5.46 -3.51 12.30
N LEU A 113 6.33 -2.71 12.91
CA LEU A 113 7.46 -2.11 12.22
C LEU A 113 8.54 -3.18 12.02
N ILE A 114 8.96 -3.39 10.77
CA ILE A 114 10.08 -4.27 10.42
C ILE A 114 11.39 -3.47 10.44
N ASN A 115 11.42 -2.34 9.73
CA ASN A 115 12.59 -1.47 9.64
C ASN A 115 12.18 -0.02 9.40
N LYS A 116 13.00 0.92 9.87
CA LYS A 116 12.80 2.36 9.65
C LYS A 116 13.21 2.83 8.24
N SER A 117 13.78 1.95 7.42
CA SER A 117 14.14 2.23 6.02
C SER A 117 13.93 0.99 5.16
N SER A 118 13.06 1.12 4.16
CA SER A 118 12.76 0.11 3.15
C SER A 118 14.02 -0.24 2.35
N GLU A 119 14.86 0.74 2.00
CA GLU A 119 16.17 0.51 1.38
C GLU A 119 17.08 -0.41 2.22
N ARG A 120 17.23 -0.12 3.51
CA ARG A 120 18.08 -0.93 4.40
C ARG A 120 17.54 -2.34 4.59
N PHE A 121 16.22 -2.45 4.75
CA PHE A 121 15.55 -3.73 4.84
C PHE A 121 15.80 -4.57 3.59
N MET A 122 15.56 -4.00 2.41
CA MET A 122 15.68 -4.71 1.15
C MET A 122 17.12 -5.18 0.89
N LYS A 123 18.14 -4.40 1.26
CA LYS A 123 19.55 -4.82 1.17
C LYS A 123 19.90 -6.00 2.08
N SER A 124 19.21 -6.15 3.22
CA SER A 124 19.49 -7.21 4.19
C SER A 124 18.26 -7.55 5.06
N PRO A 125 17.29 -8.34 4.57
CA PRO A 125 16.09 -8.72 5.30
C PRO A 125 16.33 -9.81 6.36
N LYS A 126 17.57 -10.03 6.76
CA LYS A 126 17.95 -11.19 7.58
C LYS A 126 17.20 -11.18 8.91
N ASP A 127 16.59 -12.32 9.25
CA ASP A 127 15.91 -12.58 10.51
C ASP A 127 14.77 -11.59 10.85
N TRP A 128 14.17 -10.94 9.84
CA TRP A 128 13.22 -9.84 10.02
C TRP A 128 12.00 -10.22 10.87
N LYS A 129 11.46 -11.44 10.72
CA LYS A 129 10.33 -11.95 11.52
C LYS A 129 10.66 -12.03 13.02
N SER A 130 11.94 -12.11 13.40
CA SER A 130 12.37 -12.16 14.81
C SER A 130 12.56 -10.77 15.44
N SER A 131 12.55 -9.70 14.64
CA SER A 131 12.84 -8.32 15.07
C SER A 131 11.63 -7.39 14.98
N LEU A 132 10.42 -7.96 14.94
CA LEU A 132 9.17 -7.21 14.80
C LEU A 132 8.90 -6.34 16.03
N THR A 133 8.69 -5.05 15.80
CA THR A 133 8.26 -4.11 16.85
C THR A 133 6.78 -3.79 16.67
N PRO A 134 5.91 -4.02 17.67
CA PRO A 134 4.48 -3.67 17.56
C PRO A 134 4.27 -2.22 17.13
N TYR A 135 3.28 -1.99 16.26
CA TYR A 135 2.92 -0.67 15.76
C TYR A 135 1.41 -0.47 15.83
N ASP A 136 0.97 0.55 16.55
CA ASP A 136 -0.43 0.78 16.93
C ASP A 136 -1.06 2.04 16.31
N LYS A 137 -0.33 2.72 15.40
CA LYS A 137 -0.82 3.93 14.73
C LYS A 137 -1.60 3.66 13.44
N ILE A 138 -1.79 2.40 13.08
CA ILE A 138 -2.69 1.96 12.02
C ILE A 138 -3.83 1.18 12.64
N THR A 139 -5.05 1.50 12.23
CA THR A 139 -6.24 0.74 12.59
C THR A 139 -6.56 -0.20 11.44
N ILE A 140 -6.75 -1.49 11.76
CA ILE A 140 -7.05 -2.52 10.77
C ILE A 140 -8.43 -3.10 11.09
N TYR A 141 -9.29 -3.10 10.08
CA TYR A 141 -10.66 -3.58 10.15
C TYR A 141 -10.81 -4.83 9.28
N LYS A 142 -11.73 -5.71 9.63
CA LYS A 142 -11.96 -6.97 8.91
C LYS A 142 -12.68 -6.79 7.57
N SER A 143 -13.12 -5.58 7.24
CA SER A 143 -13.74 -5.22 5.96
C SER A 143 -13.97 -3.72 5.89
N LYS A 144 -14.15 -3.17 4.67
CA LYS A 144 -14.66 -1.80 4.44
C LYS A 144 -16.03 -1.61 5.10
N ALA A 145 -16.92 -2.59 4.94
CA ALA A 145 -18.27 -2.59 5.52
C ALA A 145 -18.30 -2.49 7.06
N ASP A 146 -17.24 -2.93 7.75
CA ASP A 146 -17.16 -2.75 9.21
C ASP A 146 -16.88 -1.30 9.60
N VAL A 147 -16.18 -0.55 8.76
CA VAL A 147 -15.85 0.85 8.99
C VAL A 147 -16.99 1.78 8.57
N GLU A 148 -17.67 1.44 7.47
CA GLU A 148 -18.82 2.19 6.95
C GLU A 148 -20.01 2.29 7.93
N LYS A 149 -20.04 1.44 8.96
CA LYS A 149 -20.98 1.56 10.08
C LYS A 149 -20.76 2.82 10.92
N TYR A 150 -19.58 3.43 10.84
CA TYR A 150 -19.13 4.49 11.73
C TYR A 150 -18.70 5.77 11.00
N VAL A 151 -18.30 5.66 9.73
CA VAL A 151 -17.82 6.78 8.92
C VAL A 151 -18.27 6.61 7.47
N ASP A 152 -18.52 7.73 6.80
CA ASP A 152 -18.74 7.77 5.36
C ASP A 152 -17.39 7.96 4.65
N PHE A 153 -17.21 7.26 3.52
CA PHE A 153 -16.04 7.40 2.67
C PHE A 153 -16.40 8.14 1.39
N LEU A 154 -15.48 9.00 0.95
CA LEU A 154 -15.39 9.42 -0.43
C LEU A 154 -14.68 8.30 -1.21
N ASP A 155 -15.38 7.65 -2.14
CA ASP A 155 -14.77 6.66 -3.02
C ASP A 155 -14.13 7.38 -4.22
N ILE A 156 -12.81 7.35 -4.29
CA ILE A 156 -12.10 8.10 -5.33
C ILE A 156 -12.36 7.53 -6.73
N ASN A 157 -12.66 6.24 -6.86
CA ASN A 157 -12.91 5.64 -8.17
C ASN A 157 -14.25 6.10 -8.75
N ASP A 158 -15.26 6.29 -7.89
CA ASP A 158 -16.54 6.84 -8.29
C ASP A 158 -16.40 8.30 -8.75
N GLU A 159 -15.60 9.10 -8.04
CA GLU A 159 -15.37 10.51 -8.37
C GLU A 159 -14.47 10.71 -9.62
N LEU A 160 -13.49 9.83 -9.83
CA LEU A 160 -12.56 9.92 -10.98
C LEU A 160 -13.16 9.33 -12.27
N GLY A 161 -14.15 8.44 -12.18
CA GLY A 161 -14.78 7.81 -13.35
C GLY A 161 -15.38 8.81 -14.34
N ASP A 162 -15.75 10.00 -13.86
CA ASP A 162 -16.34 11.08 -14.66
C ASP A 162 -15.30 12.11 -15.15
N LEU A 163 -14.03 11.99 -14.75
CA LEU A 163 -12.99 12.93 -15.16
C LEU A 163 -12.34 12.52 -16.48
N PRO A 164 -12.14 13.48 -17.41
CA PRO A 164 -11.37 13.22 -18.62
C PRO A 164 -9.96 12.77 -18.27
N SER A 165 -9.49 11.74 -18.96
CA SER A 165 -8.14 11.20 -18.82
C SER A 165 -7.08 12.26 -19.07
N ALA A 166 -5.87 12.07 -18.54
CA ALA A 166 -4.74 12.96 -18.82
C ALA A 166 -4.47 13.11 -20.33
N LYS A 167 -4.78 12.10 -21.16
CA LYS A 167 -4.68 12.20 -22.62
C LYS A 167 -5.75 13.09 -23.25
N GLU A 168 -6.93 13.15 -22.66
CA GLU A 168 -8.02 14.05 -23.09
C GLU A 168 -7.79 15.49 -22.62
N LEU A 169 -7.17 15.66 -21.45
CA LEU A 169 -6.83 16.96 -20.88
C LEU A 169 -5.54 17.56 -21.45
N PHE A 170 -4.56 16.71 -21.77
CA PHE A 170 -3.24 17.09 -22.26
C PHE A 170 -2.91 16.25 -23.51
N PRO A 171 -3.48 16.59 -24.68
CA PRO A 171 -3.06 16.00 -25.94
C PRO A 171 -1.54 16.20 -26.13
N GLU A 172 -0.89 15.24 -26.81
CA GLU A 172 0.55 14.92 -26.83
C GLU A 172 1.56 16.07 -27.09
N ASP A 173 1.09 17.31 -27.28
CA ASP A 173 1.89 18.50 -27.56
C ASP A 173 2.23 19.35 -26.31
N VAL A 174 1.82 18.94 -25.10
CA VAL A 174 2.16 19.67 -23.86
C VAL A 174 3.43 19.09 -23.23
N ILE A 175 4.57 19.72 -23.52
CA ILE A 175 5.86 19.45 -22.86
C ILE A 175 5.89 20.24 -21.55
N PHE A 176 5.99 19.55 -20.41
CA PHE A 176 6.28 20.14 -19.10
C PHE A 176 7.78 20.46 -18.95
#